data_AF-F2SXX5-F1
#
_entry.id   AF-F2SXX5-F1
#
_cell.length_a   1.000
_cell.length_b   1.000
_cell.length_c   1.000
_cell.angle_alpha   90.00
_cell.angle_beta   90.00
_cell.angle_gamma   90.00
#
_symmetry.space_group_name_H-M   'P 1'
#
loop_
_entity.id
_entity.type
_entity.pdbx_description
1 polymer ?
#
loop_
_entity_poly.entity_id
_entity_poly.type
_entity_poly.pdbx_seq_one_letter_code
_entity_poly.pdbx_strand_id
1 'polypeptide(L)'
;MENSNDSMHSRMRLEQLAADMGVYMNMKFPRITRKDTVSSFSQHDKDAAEALAKRKRLEAFSAKSHVFRRTPSKRSFKREELYSAIDTAIRDDASLGMLEYLLTQLKETKAKKSFFKTQENSVALDMTDLLRLATEKRNSSFLEILSPHVDQWGLDAALGIAVASLDLHCIKALLQNGADPNSCHQQFVTAVGNGHVAVVEMLAGTEKKLSSSCLDEALPVAVSIGSMRLVMCLIHNGANADTDQILETAVRAGRLDISAALVLASRPPSRISLDSAAGAAYHSNNLSSEERDSLLELLLCAGANGDCVARALLP
;
A
#
# COMPACT_ATOMS: atom_id res chain seq x y z
N MET A 1 18.49 -27.61 31.35
CA MET A 1 18.95 -28.08 30.02
C MET A 1 17.88 -28.94 29.34
N GLU A 2 17.07 -29.70 30.08
CA GLU A 2 15.93 -30.49 29.54
C GLU A 2 14.84 -29.64 28.86
N ASN A 3 14.37 -28.54 29.48
CA ASN A 3 13.36 -27.65 28.87
C ASN A 3 13.76 -27.04 27.52
N SER A 4 15.06 -26.91 27.25
CA SER A 4 15.55 -26.34 25.98
C SER A 4 15.54 -27.37 24.86
N ASN A 5 15.80 -28.65 25.16
CA ASN A 5 15.72 -29.73 24.18
C ASN A 5 14.27 -30.05 23.83
N ASP A 6 13.36 -30.09 24.82
CA ASP A 6 11.93 -30.32 24.57
C ASP A 6 11.34 -29.19 23.71
N SER A 7 11.67 -27.93 24.01
CA SER A 7 11.24 -26.79 23.21
C SER A 7 11.75 -26.84 21.75
N MET A 8 12.96 -27.36 21.52
CA MET A 8 13.48 -27.54 20.15
C MET A 8 12.80 -28.68 19.41
N HIS A 9 12.55 -29.81 20.06
CA HIS A 9 11.81 -30.92 19.47
C HIS A 9 10.36 -30.53 19.14
N SER A 10 9.67 -29.85 20.04
CA SER A 10 8.31 -29.33 19.80
C SER A 10 8.28 -28.35 18.63
N ARG A 11 9.28 -27.46 18.51
CA ARG A 11 9.36 -26.50 17.39
C ARG A 11 9.63 -27.19 16.05
N MET A 12 10.52 -28.18 16.00
CA MET A 12 10.76 -28.95 14.77
C MET A 12 9.49 -29.71 14.35
N ARG A 13 8.77 -30.31 15.30
CA ARG A 13 7.51 -31.01 15.03
C ARG A 13 6.43 -30.05 14.53
N LEU A 14 6.35 -28.85 15.12
CA LEU A 14 5.46 -27.79 14.69
C LEU A 14 5.70 -27.38 13.23
N GLU A 15 6.96 -27.21 12.85
CA GLU A 15 7.35 -26.87 11.47
C GLU A 15 7.04 -28.02 10.49
N GLN A 16 7.18 -29.28 10.90
CA GLN A 16 6.79 -30.45 10.10
C GLN A 16 5.27 -30.50 9.88
N LEU A 17 4.48 -30.38 10.95
CA LEU A 17 3.01 -30.37 10.86
C LEU A 17 2.51 -29.24 9.97
N ALA A 18 3.11 -28.06 10.09
CA ALA A 18 2.79 -26.94 9.21
C ALA A 18 3.13 -27.22 7.75
N ALA A 19 4.28 -27.86 7.47
CA ALA A 19 4.68 -28.24 6.12
C ALA A 19 3.71 -29.29 5.51
N ASP A 20 3.26 -30.25 6.31
CA ASP A 20 2.25 -31.24 5.92
C ASP A 20 0.91 -30.56 5.60
N MET A 21 0.58 -29.47 6.30
CA MET A 21 -0.55 -28.58 6.02
C MET A 21 -0.29 -27.57 4.88
N GLY A 22 0.86 -27.66 4.18
CA GLY A 22 1.21 -26.82 3.04
C GLY A 22 1.70 -25.41 3.39
N VAL A 23 2.09 -25.17 4.64
CA VAL A 23 2.51 -23.86 5.16
C VAL A 23 4.02 -23.74 5.22
N TYR A 24 4.55 -22.72 4.56
CA TYR A 24 5.99 -22.44 4.51
C TYR A 24 6.26 -20.97 4.87
N MET A 25 6.96 -20.71 5.98
CA MET A 25 7.23 -19.35 6.47
C MET A 25 8.30 -18.57 5.67
N ASN A 26 8.98 -19.22 4.73
CA ASN A 26 10.01 -18.62 3.89
C ASN A 26 9.47 -17.95 2.61
N MET A 27 8.17 -17.64 2.56
CA MET A 27 7.56 -16.94 1.43
C MET A 27 8.23 -15.58 1.19
N LYS A 28 8.49 -15.29 -0.08
CA LYS A 28 9.01 -13.99 -0.54
C LYS A 28 7.85 -13.15 -1.06
N PHE A 29 7.74 -11.94 -0.52
CA PHE A 29 6.80 -10.94 -1.00
C PHE A 29 7.52 -9.90 -1.88
N PRO A 30 6.85 -9.38 -2.92
CA PRO A 30 7.41 -8.31 -3.75
C PRO A 30 7.81 -7.11 -2.88
N ARG A 31 8.98 -6.54 -3.14
CA ARG A 31 9.42 -5.31 -2.49
C ARG A 31 9.48 -4.18 -3.50
N ILE A 32 8.93 -3.03 -3.11
CA ILE A 32 8.94 -1.80 -3.90
C ILE A 32 10.12 -0.96 -3.41
N THR A 33 11.10 -0.77 -4.28
CA THR A 33 12.24 0.12 -4.04
C THR A 33 12.04 1.43 -4.78
N ARG A 34 12.62 2.49 -4.22
CA ARG A 34 12.67 3.80 -4.88
C ARG A 34 13.29 3.67 -6.28
N LYS A 35 12.74 4.40 -7.24
CA LYS A 35 13.24 4.48 -8.61
C LYS A 35 13.79 5.87 -8.86
N ASP A 36 15.02 5.95 -9.37
CA ASP A 36 15.58 7.22 -9.83
C ASP A 36 15.03 7.55 -11.22
N THR A 37 14.43 8.72 -11.35
CA THR A 37 13.94 9.22 -12.64
C THR A 37 15.08 9.89 -13.40
N VAL A 38 15.31 9.46 -14.64
CA VAL A 38 16.29 10.09 -15.53
C VAL A 38 15.53 11.01 -16.48
N SER A 39 15.83 12.31 -16.36
CA SER A 39 15.26 13.37 -17.19
C SER A 39 15.73 13.26 -18.64
N SER A 40 14.82 13.16 -19.60
CA SER A 40 15.16 13.28 -21.02
C SER A 40 13.94 13.66 -21.86
N PHE A 41 13.87 14.92 -22.30
CA PHE A 41 12.89 15.39 -23.28
C PHE A 41 13.56 15.74 -24.62
N SER A 42 12.87 15.44 -25.72
CA SER A 42 13.35 15.72 -27.07
C SER A 42 13.13 17.19 -27.48
N GLN A 43 13.72 17.62 -28.58
CA GLN A 43 13.45 18.95 -29.12
C GLN A 43 11.97 19.11 -29.54
N HIS A 44 11.36 18.05 -30.08
CA HIS A 44 9.95 18.03 -30.46
C HIS A 44 9.03 18.26 -29.25
N ASP A 45 9.35 17.67 -28.10
CA ASP A 45 8.58 17.86 -26.86
C ASP A 45 8.62 19.32 -26.38
N LYS A 46 9.76 19.98 -26.51
CA LYS A 46 9.90 21.41 -26.18
C LYS A 46 9.02 22.27 -27.08
N ASP A 47 9.09 22.05 -28.40
CA ASP A 47 8.36 22.85 -29.37
C ASP A 47 6.84 22.73 -29.15
N ALA A 48 6.38 21.50 -28.88
CA ALA A 48 4.99 21.21 -28.58
C ALA A 48 4.54 21.82 -27.22
N ALA A 49 5.39 21.75 -26.18
CA ALA A 49 5.13 22.39 -24.90
C ALA A 49 5.00 23.92 -25.02
N GLU A 50 5.91 24.55 -25.77
CA GLU A 50 5.84 26.00 -26.01
C GLU A 50 4.62 26.39 -26.82
N ALA A 51 4.22 25.61 -27.82
CA ALA A 51 3.02 25.84 -28.60
C ALA A 51 1.77 25.81 -27.70
N LEU A 52 1.70 24.82 -26.79
CA LEU A 52 0.61 24.71 -25.83
C LEU A 52 0.58 25.90 -24.87
N ALA A 53 1.72 26.30 -24.31
CA ALA A 53 1.81 27.46 -23.43
C ALA A 53 1.47 28.78 -24.16
N LYS A 54 1.86 28.93 -25.44
CA LYS A 54 1.48 30.08 -26.29
C LYS A 54 -0.04 30.11 -26.52
N ARG A 55 -0.65 28.96 -26.79
CA ARG A 55 -2.11 28.84 -26.93
C ARG A 55 -2.84 29.26 -25.65
N LYS A 56 -2.41 28.77 -24.48
CA LYS A 56 -3.00 29.15 -23.19
C LYS A 56 -2.87 30.63 -22.87
N ARG A 57 -1.75 31.25 -23.24
CA ARG A 57 -1.62 32.71 -23.15
C ARG A 57 -2.66 33.44 -24.00
N LEU A 58 -2.89 32.99 -25.25
CA LEU A 58 -3.87 33.60 -26.14
C LEU A 58 -5.29 33.44 -25.60
N GLU A 59 -5.64 32.26 -25.09
CA GLU A 59 -6.95 31.98 -24.45
C GLU A 59 -7.17 32.89 -23.22
N ALA A 60 -6.16 33.01 -22.35
CA ALA A 60 -6.21 33.90 -21.18
C ALA A 60 -6.27 35.39 -21.57
N PHE A 61 -5.66 35.77 -22.69
CA PHE A 61 -5.74 37.12 -23.24
C PHE A 61 -7.13 37.42 -23.85
N SER A 62 -7.70 36.47 -24.60
CA SER A 62 -9.03 36.63 -25.20
C SER A 62 -10.14 36.70 -24.15
N ALA A 63 -10.00 35.97 -23.05
CA ALA A 63 -10.96 35.94 -21.94
C ALA A 63 -11.03 37.27 -21.15
N LYS A 64 -10.04 38.17 -21.29
CA LYS A 64 -10.08 39.49 -20.66
C LYS A 64 -10.96 40.46 -21.45
N SER A 65 -11.66 41.33 -20.72
CA SER A 65 -12.47 42.38 -21.33
C SER A 65 -11.60 43.32 -22.18
N HIS A 66 -12.17 43.82 -23.27
CA HIS A 66 -11.47 44.62 -24.28
C HIS A 66 -10.72 45.83 -23.70
N VAL A 67 -11.16 46.35 -22.55
CA VAL A 67 -10.56 47.50 -21.84
C VAL A 67 -9.20 47.16 -21.19
N PHE A 68 -8.95 45.90 -20.82
CA PHE A 68 -7.71 45.46 -20.14
C PHE A 68 -6.75 44.68 -21.05
N ARG A 69 -6.99 44.68 -22.36
CA ARG A 69 -6.12 44.01 -23.35
C ARG A 69 -4.85 44.84 -23.61
N ARG A 70 -3.80 44.58 -22.85
CA ARG A 70 -2.42 44.98 -23.21
C ARG A 70 -1.73 43.85 -23.97
N THR A 71 -0.95 44.17 -24.99
CA THR A 71 -0.22 43.19 -25.81
C THR A 71 0.56 42.22 -24.91
N PRO A 72 0.34 40.90 -25.05
CA PRO A 72 1.05 39.92 -24.24
C PRO A 72 2.57 39.99 -24.49
N SER A 73 3.36 39.94 -23.42
CA SER A 73 4.83 39.89 -23.52
C SER A 73 5.27 38.66 -24.30
N LYS A 74 6.25 38.82 -25.19
CA LYS A 74 6.80 37.72 -26.01
C LYS A 74 7.92 36.94 -25.32
N ARG A 75 8.44 37.40 -24.17
CA ARG A 75 9.71 36.91 -23.62
C ARG A 75 9.61 35.74 -22.64
N SER A 76 8.57 35.67 -21.81
CA SER A 76 8.48 34.63 -20.76
C SER A 76 7.03 34.31 -20.39
N PHE A 77 6.74 33.04 -20.07
CA PHE A 77 5.43 32.60 -19.60
C PHE A 77 5.15 32.98 -18.16
N LYS A 78 3.89 33.34 -17.89
CA LYS A 78 3.40 33.55 -16.53
C LYS A 78 3.18 32.20 -15.85
N ARG A 79 3.24 32.18 -14.52
CA ARG A 79 3.00 30.98 -13.71
C ARG A 79 1.63 30.34 -13.98
N GLU A 80 0.59 31.17 -14.09
CA GLU A 80 -0.78 30.74 -14.40
C GLU A 80 -0.89 30.12 -15.81
N GLU A 81 -0.20 30.70 -16.80
CA GLU A 81 -0.18 30.18 -18.17
C GLU A 81 0.47 28.79 -18.23
N LEU A 82 1.58 28.61 -17.51
CA LEU A 82 2.28 27.32 -17.42
C LEU A 82 1.47 26.29 -16.65
N TYR A 83 0.84 26.67 -15.54
CA TYR A 83 -0.02 25.75 -14.79
C TYR A 83 -1.22 25.29 -15.63
N SER A 84 -1.89 26.21 -16.32
CA SER A 84 -3.00 25.86 -17.22
C SER A 84 -2.54 24.98 -18.38
N ALA A 85 -1.34 25.21 -18.91
CA ALA A 85 -0.75 24.33 -19.93
C ALA A 85 -0.47 22.93 -19.38
N ILE A 86 0.06 22.82 -18.15
CA ILE A 86 0.30 21.54 -17.48
C ILE A 86 -1.01 20.79 -17.21
N ASP A 87 -2.02 21.46 -16.64
CA ASP A 87 -3.35 20.86 -16.43
C ASP A 87 -3.93 20.32 -17.74
N THR A 88 -3.85 21.09 -18.83
CA THR A 88 -4.32 20.64 -20.15
C THR A 88 -3.49 19.48 -20.70
N ALA A 89 -2.17 19.51 -20.55
CA ALA A 89 -1.30 18.42 -20.95
C ALA A 89 -1.62 17.11 -20.22
N ILE A 90 -2.00 17.18 -18.94
CA ILE A 90 -2.44 16.01 -18.16
C ILE A 90 -3.81 15.50 -18.65
N ARG A 91 -4.75 16.42 -18.93
CA ARG A 91 -6.09 16.04 -19.42
C ARG A 91 -6.04 15.36 -20.78
N ASP A 92 -5.19 15.88 -21.66
CA ASP A 92 -5.04 15.45 -23.05
C ASP A 92 -4.03 14.31 -23.22
N ASP A 93 -3.47 13.78 -22.12
CA ASP A 93 -2.49 12.68 -22.11
C ASP A 93 -1.28 12.96 -23.02
N ALA A 94 -0.70 14.14 -22.88
CA ALA A 94 0.44 14.59 -23.66
C ALA A 94 1.72 13.76 -23.42
N SER A 95 2.77 14.00 -24.22
CA SER A 95 4.03 13.31 -24.03
C SER A 95 4.66 13.64 -22.67
N LEU A 96 5.30 12.65 -22.05
CA LEU A 96 6.00 12.80 -20.78
C LEU A 96 7.05 13.94 -20.81
N GLY A 97 7.78 14.05 -21.92
CA GLY A 97 8.77 15.09 -22.13
C GLY A 97 8.17 16.51 -22.21
N MET A 98 6.95 16.64 -22.75
CA MET A 98 6.23 17.93 -22.78
C MET A 98 5.93 18.39 -21.35
N LEU A 99 5.40 17.48 -20.52
CA LEU A 99 5.08 17.75 -19.12
C LEU A 99 6.35 18.14 -18.33
N GLU A 100 7.43 17.40 -18.53
CA GLU A 100 8.72 17.65 -17.88
C GLU A 100 9.29 19.04 -18.23
N TYR A 101 9.23 19.43 -19.50
CA TYR A 101 9.67 20.76 -19.94
C TYR A 101 8.82 21.87 -19.33
N LEU A 102 7.48 21.73 -19.34
CA LEU A 102 6.58 22.71 -18.74
C LEU A 102 6.84 22.89 -17.23
N LEU A 103 7.10 21.80 -16.51
CA LEU A 103 7.48 21.82 -15.09
C LEU A 103 8.84 22.47 -14.86
N THR A 104 9.80 22.23 -15.74
CA THR A 104 11.12 22.87 -15.69
C THR A 104 10.99 24.38 -15.86
N GLN A 105 10.24 24.83 -16.86
CA GLN A 105 9.91 26.24 -17.06
C GLN A 105 9.18 26.84 -15.86
N LEU A 106 8.25 26.11 -15.25
CA LEU A 106 7.52 26.56 -14.05
C LEU A 106 8.48 26.83 -12.87
N LYS A 107 9.52 26.00 -12.69
CA LYS A 107 10.55 26.20 -11.65
C LYS A 107 11.44 27.41 -11.93
N GLU A 108 11.86 27.61 -13.18
CA GLU A 108 12.66 28.77 -13.57
C GLU A 108 11.94 30.09 -13.28
N THR A 109 10.60 30.12 -13.40
CA THR A 109 9.82 31.31 -13.01
C THR A 109 9.84 31.60 -11.51
N LYS A 110 9.94 30.57 -10.64
CA LYS A 110 10.10 30.73 -9.18
C LYS A 110 11.47 31.31 -8.83
N ALA A 111 12.54 30.78 -9.43
CA ALA A 111 13.91 31.22 -9.17
C ALA A 111 14.12 32.70 -9.47
N LYS A 112 13.53 33.21 -10.56
CA LYS A 112 13.61 34.62 -10.96
C LYS A 112 12.91 35.58 -9.99
N LYS A 113 11.84 35.13 -9.30
CA LYS A 113 11.08 35.95 -8.35
C LYS A 113 11.65 35.98 -6.94
N SER A 114 12.46 34.98 -6.55
CA SER A 114 13.06 34.90 -5.21
C SER A 114 14.00 36.08 -4.87
N PHE A 115 14.42 36.88 -5.85
CA PHE A 115 15.24 38.09 -5.67
C PHE A 115 14.44 39.35 -5.27
N PHE A 116 13.11 39.32 -5.37
CA PHE A 116 12.25 40.44 -4.98
C PHE A 116 11.17 39.92 -4.03
N LYS A 117 11.35 40.18 -2.73
CA LYS A 117 10.35 39.89 -1.69
C LYS A 117 9.11 40.74 -1.94
N THR A 118 8.07 40.13 -2.49
CA THR A 118 6.70 40.64 -2.32
C THR A 118 5.76 39.48 -2.04
N GLN A 119 5.12 39.62 -0.90
CA GLN A 119 4.08 38.78 -0.31
C GLN A 119 2.83 38.85 -1.19
N GLU A 120 2.39 37.75 -1.78
CA GLU A 120 1.12 37.71 -2.53
C GLU A 120 0.32 36.44 -2.24
N ASN A 121 -0.85 36.65 -1.63
CA ASN A 121 -2.00 35.76 -1.57
C ASN A 121 -2.61 35.59 -2.97
N SER A 122 -1.96 34.76 -3.79
CA SER A 122 -2.49 34.24 -5.05
C SER A 122 -2.93 32.81 -4.76
N VAL A 123 -4.18 32.45 -5.13
CA VAL A 123 -4.73 31.08 -5.06
C VAL A 123 -3.60 30.09 -5.33
N ALA A 124 -3.19 29.35 -4.31
CA ALA A 124 -2.00 28.50 -4.40
C ALA A 124 -2.27 27.46 -5.48
N LEU A 125 -1.75 27.69 -6.68
CA LEU A 125 -1.74 26.73 -7.78
C LEU A 125 -0.94 25.52 -7.28
N ASP A 126 -1.69 24.54 -6.79
CA ASP A 126 -1.17 23.45 -5.97
C ASP A 126 -0.75 22.29 -6.86
N MET A 127 0.51 21.87 -6.73
CA MET A 127 1.01 20.70 -7.46
C MET A 127 0.23 19.44 -7.06
N THR A 128 -0.38 19.43 -5.88
CA THR A 128 -1.26 18.38 -5.40
C THR A 128 -2.48 18.18 -6.30
N ASP A 129 -3.10 19.26 -6.81
CA ASP A 129 -4.26 19.15 -7.71
C ASP A 129 -3.88 18.49 -9.03
N LEU A 130 -2.68 18.81 -9.56
CA LEU A 130 -2.15 18.20 -10.78
C LEU A 130 -1.80 16.72 -10.56
N LEU A 131 -1.22 16.36 -9.41
CA LEU A 131 -0.94 14.98 -9.05
C LEU A 131 -2.24 14.17 -8.87
N ARG A 132 -3.25 14.75 -8.22
CA ARG A 132 -4.58 14.17 -8.10
C ARG A 132 -5.17 13.90 -9.47
N LEU A 133 -5.17 14.89 -10.36
CA LEU A 133 -5.69 14.75 -11.73
C LEU A 133 -4.96 13.66 -12.50
N ALA A 134 -3.62 13.60 -12.42
CA ALA A 134 -2.83 12.55 -13.06
C ALA A 134 -3.18 11.15 -12.51
N THR A 135 -3.50 11.07 -11.21
CA THR A 135 -3.92 9.83 -10.54
C THR A 135 -5.31 9.40 -11.01
N GLU A 136 -6.27 10.32 -11.08
CA GLU A 136 -7.62 10.08 -11.62
C GLU A 136 -7.57 9.62 -13.08
N LYS A 137 -6.61 10.14 -13.85
CA LYS A 137 -6.34 9.75 -15.24
C LYS A 137 -5.55 8.45 -15.37
N ARG A 138 -5.14 7.82 -14.26
CA ARG A 138 -4.39 6.55 -14.24
C ARG A 138 -3.05 6.59 -14.98
N ASN A 139 -2.43 7.77 -15.05
CA ASN A 139 -1.15 7.93 -15.73
C ASN A 139 0.00 7.91 -14.71
N SER A 140 0.51 6.71 -14.45
CA SER A 140 1.64 6.48 -13.53
C SER A 140 2.93 7.22 -13.94
N SER A 141 3.17 7.42 -15.24
CA SER A 141 4.37 8.13 -15.73
C SER A 141 4.35 9.60 -15.33
N PHE A 142 3.18 10.25 -15.37
CA PHE A 142 3.04 11.62 -14.88
C PHE A 142 3.24 11.72 -13.37
N LEU A 143 2.84 10.70 -12.60
CA LEU A 143 3.08 10.66 -11.16
C LEU A 143 4.59 10.63 -10.86
N GLU A 144 5.39 9.88 -11.63
CA GLU A 144 6.85 9.85 -11.46
C GLU A 144 7.48 11.25 -11.57
N ILE A 145 6.97 12.12 -12.45
CA ILE A 145 7.51 13.47 -12.66
C ILE A 145 6.91 14.50 -11.69
N LEU A 146 5.64 14.35 -11.33
CA LEU A 146 4.95 15.29 -10.43
C LEU A 146 5.32 15.08 -8.96
N SER A 147 5.56 13.82 -8.54
CA SER A 147 5.78 13.48 -7.13
C SER A 147 6.91 14.28 -6.44
N PRO A 148 8.08 14.53 -7.06
CA PRO A 148 9.14 15.35 -6.45
C PRO A 148 8.76 16.83 -6.22
N HIS A 149 7.58 17.26 -6.66
CA HIS A 149 7.11 18.65 -6.58
C HIS A 149 5.90 18.84 -5.67
N VAL A 150 5.44 17.76 -5.05
CA VAL A 150 4.31 17.72 -4.12
C VAL A 150 4.84 17.48 -2.71
N ASP A 151 4.13 17.98 -1.72
CA ASP A 151 4.39 17.67 -0.32
C ASP A 151 3.92 16.25 0.04
N GLN A 152 4.29 15.79 1.24
CA GLN A 152 3.92 14.44 1.67
C GLN A 152 2.40 14.25 1.71
N TRP A 153 1.65 15.27 2.14
CA TRP A 153 0.19 15.20 2.21
C TRP A 153 -0.44 14.95 0.84
N GLY A 154 -0.03 15.69 -0.20
CA GLY A 154 -0.57 15.49 -1.54
C GLY A 154 -0.20 14.14 -2.14
N LEU A 155 0.99 13.63 -1.83
CA LEU A 155 1.45 12.30 -2.25
C LEU A 155 0.63 11.18 -1.58
N ASP A 156 0.37 11.31 -0.28
CA ASP A 156 -0.44 10.39 0.51
C ASP A 156 -1.92 10.41 0.06
N ALA A 157 -2.46 11.60 -0.21
CA ALA A 157 -3.82 11.75 -0.74
C ALA A 157 -3.97 11.09 -2.13
N ALA A 158 -2.98 11.25 -3.01
CA ALA A 158 -2.96 10.57 -4.31
C ALA A 158 -2.90 9.05 -4.14
N LEU A 159 -2.13 8.54 -3.17
CA LEU A 159 -2.08 7.10 -2.88
C LEU A 159 -3.47 6.56 -2.51
N GLY A 160 -4.21 7.28 -1.66
CA GLY A 160 -5.58 6.91 -1.28
C GLY A 160 -6.51 6.74 -2.48
N ILE A 161 -6.40 7.63 -3.48
CA ILE A 161 -7.19 7.56 -4.72
C ILE A 161 -6.77 6.36 -5.58
N ALA A 162 -5.47 6.12 -5.72
CA ALA A 162 -4.94 4.98 -6.47
C ALA A 162 -5.37 3.64 -5.85
N VAL A 163 -5.33 3.52 -4.52
CA VAL A 163 -5.79 2.33 -3.79
C VAL A 163 -7.30 2.14 -3.94
N ALA A 164 -8.10 3.19 -3.80
CA ALA A 164 -9.55 3.11 -3.97
C ALA A 164 -9.98 2.70 -5.40
N SER A 165 -9.17 3.04 -6.40
CA SER A 165 -9.40 2.67 -7.80
C SER A 165 -8.73 1.36 -8.22
N LEU A 166 -8.02 0.70 -7.30
CA LEU A 166 -7.26 -0.54 -7.52
C LEU A 166 -6.22 -0.44 -8.65
N ASP A 167 -5.70 0.75 -8.91
CA ASP A 167 -4.72 0.98 -9.97
C ASP A 167 -3.31 0.60 -9.49
N LEU A 168 -2.89 -0.61 -9.85
CA LEU A 168 -1.60 -1.13 -9.41
C LEU A 168 -0.41 -0.32 -9.92
N HIS A 169 -0.51 0.32 -11.09
CA HIS A 169 0.59 1.10 -11.66
C HIS A 169 0.74 2.42 -10.91
N CYS A 170 -0.37 3.10 -10.62
CA CYS A 170 -0.34 4.33 -9.83
C CYS A 170 0.06 4.08 -8.38
N ILE A 171 -0.46 3.02 -7.74
CA ILE A 171 -0.03 2.62 -6.38
C ILE A 171 1.48 2.41 -6.36
N LYS A 172 2.00 1.60 -7.28
CA LYS A 172 3.44 1.34 -7.36
C LYS A 172 4.23 2.64 -7.56
N ALA A 173 3.86 3.48 -8.52
CA ALA A 173 4.57 4.73 -8.79
C ALA A 173 4.60 5.66 -7.57
N LEU A 174 3.48 5.82 -6.86
CA LEU A 174 3.38 6.68 -5.67
C LEU A 174 4.21 6.14 -4.50
N LEU A 175 4.17 4.83 -4.26
CA LEU A 175 5.00 4.18 -3.23
C LEU A 175 6.49 4.28 -3.56
N GLN A 176 6.87 4.11 -4.83
CA GLN A 176 8.25 4.33 -5.29
C GLN A 176 8.73 5.78 -5.13
N ASN A 177 7.80 6.74 -5.06
CA ASN A 177 8.10 8.14 -4.82
C ASN A 177 7.99 8.54 -3.34
N GLY A 178 7.73 7.59 -2.43
CA GLY A 178 7.76 7.82 -0.98
C GLY A 178 6.41 8.11 -0.34
N ALA A 179 5.29 7.83 -1.01
CA ALA A 179 3.97 7.86 -0.37
C ALA A 179 3.97 6.96 0.88
N ASP A 180 3.35 7.40 1.96
CA ASP A 180 3.24 6.62 3.18
C ASP A 180 2.04 5.67 3.09
N PRO A 181 2.24 4.33 3.09
CA PRO A 181 1.13 3.39 3.04
C PRO A 181 0.22 3.47 4.28
N ASN A 182 0.70 4.01 5.41
CA ASN A 182 -0.13 4.19 6.61
C ASN A 182 -1.19 5.28 6.46
N SER A 183 -1.05 6.19 5.49
CA SER A 183 -2.10 7.16 5.14
C SER A 183 -3.38 6.50 4.62
N CYS A 184 -3.27 5.25 4.17
CA CYS A 184 -4.34 4.47 3.55
C CYS A 184 -4.87 3.36 4.48
N HIS A 185 -4.79 3.52 5.80
CA HIS A 185 -5.17 2.48 6.78
C HIS A 185 -6.55 1.85 6.49
N GLN A 186 -7.58 2.69 6.33
CA GLN A 186 -8.95 2.20 6.08
C GLN A 186 -9.08 1.51 4.72
N GLN A 187 -8.44 2.05 3.69
CA GLN A 187 -8.41 1.46 2.36
C GLN A 187 -7.64 0.13 2.36
N PHE A 188 -6.59 0.00 3.17
CA PHE A 188 -5.82 -1.23 3.34
C PHE A 188 -6.68 -2.34 3.96
N VAL A 189 -7.34 -2.07 5.08
CA VAL A 189 -8.26 -3.03 5.72
C VAL A 189 -9.40 -3.40 4.78
N THR A 190 -9.95 -2.43 4.03
CA THR A 190 -10.97 -2.68 3.00
C THR A 190 -10.45 -3.57 1.86
N ALA A 191 -9.21 -3.35 1.42
CA ALA A 191 -8.58 -4.17 0.39
C ALA A 191 -8.37 -5.62 0.86
N VAL A 192 -8.02 -5.81 2.14
CA VAL A 192 -7.97 -7.14 2.77
C VAL A 192 -9.36 -7.77 2.80
N GLY A 193 -10.36 -7.00 3.24
CA GLY A 193 -11.79 -7.37 3.27
C GLY A 193 -12.34 -7.87 1.93
N ASN A 194 -11.86 -7.28 0.84
CA ASN A 194 -12.28 -7.60 -0.52
C ASN A 194 -11.37 -8.65 -1.21
N GLY A 195 -10.35 -9.16 -0.52
CA GLY A 195 -9.44 -10.15 -1.09
C GLY A 195 -8.44 -9.60 -2.12
N HIS A 196 -8.18 -8.29 -2.13
CA HIS A 196 -7.29 -7.64 -3.10
C HIS A 196 -5.80 -7.86 -2.79
N VAL A 197 -5.33 -9.11 -2.95
CA VAL A 197 -3.97 -9.57 -2.63
C VAL A 197 -2.89 -8.65 -3.20
N ALA A 198 -2.95 -8.30 -4.49
CA ALA A 198 -1.91 -7.50 -5.13
C ALA A 198 -1.75 -6.12 -4.49
N VAL A 199 -2.87 -5.48 -4.09
CA VAL A 199 -2.85 -4.16 -3.43
C VAL A 199 -2.22 -4.28 -2.05
N VAL A 200 -2.62 -5.29 -1.27
CA VAL A 200 -2.10 -5.54 0.08
C VAL A 200 -0.60 -5.84 0.05
N GLU A 201 -0.16 -6.73 -0.85
CA GLU A 201 1.26 -7.07 -1.01
C GLU A 201 2.10 -5.84 -1.42
N MET A 202 1.58 -4.97 -2.28
CA MET A 202 2.30 -3.74 -2.66
C MET A 202 2.39 -2.75 -1.51
N LEU A 203 1.31 -2.51 -0.77
CA LEU A 203 1.31 -1.59 0.38
C LEU A 203 2.20 -2.10 1.52
N ALA A 204 2.20 -3.41 1.77
CA ALA A 204 3.05 -4.03 2.78
C ALA A 204 4.52 -4.19 2.33
N GLY A 205 4.77 -4.23 1.03
CA GLY A 205 6.10 -4.46 0.44
C GLY A 205 6.99 -3.22 0.31
N THR A 206 6.74 -2.13 1.03
CA THR A 206 7.48 -0.88 0.87
C THR A 206 8.57 -0.66 1.93
N GLU A 207 9.47 0.30 1.68
CA GLU A 207 10.48 0.70 2.67
C GLU A 207 9.85 1.25 3.97
N LYS A 208 8.75 2.00 3.84
CA LYS A 208 7.96 2.49 4.98
C LYS A 208 7.04 1.37 5.47
N LYS A 209 7.41 0.77 6.60
CA LYS A 209 6.62 -0.32 7.19
C LYS A 209 5.21 0.15 7.59
N LEU A 210 4.23 -0.73 7.38
CA LEU A 210 2.92 -0.58 7.98
C LEU A 210 3.01 -0.60 9.51
N SER A 211 2.18 0.21 10.14
CA SER A 211 2.01 0.24 11.59
C SER A 211 1.48 -1.09 12.11
N SER A 212 1.87 -1.46 13.34
CA SER A 212 1.38 -2.68 13.98
C SER A 212 -0.15 -2.65 14.11
N SER A 213 -0.75 -1.50 14.44
CA SER A 213 -2.20 -1.36 14.51
C SER A 213 -2.92 -1.68 13.19
N CYS A 214 -2.35 -1.28 12.06
CA CYS A 214 -2.92 -1.57 10.74
C CYS A 214 -2.87 -3.07 10.43
N LEU A 215 -1.74 -3.71 10.72
CA LEU A 215 -1.55 -5.15 10.52
C LEU A 215 -2.43 -5.98 11.46
N ASP A 216 -2.53 -5.56 12.71
CA ASP A 216 -3.27 -6.25 13.78
C ASP A 216 -4.79 -6.16 13.56
N GLU A 217 -5.28 -5.05 13.00
CA GLU A 217 -6.68 -4.90 12.58
C GLU A 217 -7.00 -5.72 11.31
N ALA A 218 -6.05 -5.82 10.38
CA ALA A 218 -6.26 -6.51 9.11
C ALA A 218 -6.21 -8.06 9.20
N LEU A 219 -5.39 -8.61 10.10
CA LEU A 219 -5.23 -10.07 10.22
C LEU A 219 -6.53 -10.83 10.51
N PRO A 220 -7.39 -10.41 11.48
CA PRO A 220 -8.67 -11.09 11.71
C PRO A 220 -9.56 -11.10 10.47
N VAL A 221 -9.53 -10.03 9.67
CA VAL A 221 -10.29 -9.91 8.42
C VAL A 221 -9.77 -10.91 7.37
N ALA A 222 -8.45 -11.05 7.23
CA ALA A 222 -7.86 -12.02 6.31
C ALA A 222 -8.20 -13.48 6.70
N VAL A 223 -8.22 -13.77 8.02
CA VAL A 223 -8.57 -15.08 8.56
C VAL A 223 -10.04 -15.41 8.34
N SER A 224 -10.94 -14.46 8.58
CA SER A 224 -12.39 -14.68 8.40
C SER A 224 -12.78 -14.95 6.94
N ILE A 225 -12.08 -14.32 5.99
CA ILE A 225 -12.23 -14.60 4.55
C ILE A 225 -11.58 -15.93 4.15
N GLY A 226 -10.67 -16.46 4.99
CA GLY A 226 -9.94 -17.68 4.70
C GLY A 226 -8.84 -17.51 3.64
N SER A 227 -8.32 -16.29 3.46
CA SER A 227 -7.29 -16.02 2.45
C SER A 227 -5.90 -16.27 3.01
N MET A 228 -5.38 -17.49 2.79
CA MET A 228 -4.06 -17.90 3.25
C MET A 228 -2.94 -16.96 2.75
N ARG A 229 -3.05 -16.45 1.52
CA ARG A 229 -2.05 -15.53 0.97
C ARG A 229 -2.01 -14.19 1.73
N LEU A 230 -3.17 -13.65 2.09
CA LEU A 230 -3.26 -12.42 2.89
C LEU A 230 -2.75 -12.65 4.32
N VAL A 231 -3.15 -13.77 4.95
CA VAL A 231 -2.66 -14.16 6.27
C VAL A 231 -1.13 -14.23 6.30
N MET A 232 -0.52 -14.92 5.35
CA MET A 232 0.94 -15.02 5.25
C MET A 232 1.59 -13.66 5.00
N CYS A 233 1.01 -12.81 4.15
CA CYS A 233 1.52 -11.46 3.91
C CYS A 233 1.54 -10.62 5.20
N LEU A 234 0.45 -10.64 5.97
CA LEU A 234 0.29 -9.87 7.20
C LEU A 234 1.22 -10.40 8.31
N ILE A 235 1.28 -11.72 8.50
CA ILE A 235 2.17 -12.37 9.48
C ILE A 235 3.64 -12.10 9.14
N HIS A 236 4.02 -12.16 7.86
CA HIS A 236 5.39 -11.86 7.42
C HIS A 236 5.79 -10.40 7.71
N ASN A 237 4.82 -9.48 7.64
CA ASN A 237 5.01 -8.08 8.02
C ASN A 237 4.88 -7.85 9.53
N GLY A 238 4.66 -8.91 10.29
CA GLY A 238 4.73 -8.92 11.74
C GLY A 238 3.40 -8.75 12.44
N ALA A 239 2.24 -8.97 11.80
CA ALA A 239 0.93 -8.93 12.46
C ALA A 239 0.86 -9.79 13.74
N ASN A 240 0.07 -9.36 14.71
CA ASN A 240 -0.18 -10.08 15.96
C ASN A 240 -1.18 -11.20 15.72
N ALA A 241 -0.78 -12.46 15.87
CA ALA A 241 -1.69 -13.59 15.80
C ALA A 241 -2.44 -13.85 17.12
N ASP A 242 -2.09 -13.13 18.20
CA ASP A 242 -2.79 -13.17 19.49
C ASP A 242 -3.78 -12.01 19.62
N THR A 243 -4.80 -11.99 18.76
CA THR A 243 -5.97 -11.13 18.99
C THR A 243 -7.21 -11.99 19.22
N ASP A 244 -8.21 -11.39 19.84
CA ASP A 244 -9.42 -12.06 20.28
C ASP A 244 -9.99 -13.00 19.22
N GLN A 245 -10.07 -14.29 19.57
CA GLN A 245 -10.71 -15.36 18.82
C GLN A 245 -10.17 -15.66 17.41
N ILE A 246 -9.10 -15.01 16.91
CA ILE A 246 -8.59 -15.28 15.54
C ILE A 246 -8.30 -16.76 15.32
N LEU A 247 -7.52 -17.36 16.22
CA LEU A 247 -7.13 -18.76 16.10
C LEU A 247 -8.36 -19.68 16.17
N GLU A 248 -9.28 -19.37 17.08
CA GLU A 248 -10.53 -20.09 17.26
C GLU A 248 -11.41 -20.02 16.01
N THR A 249 -11.46 -18.87 15.33
CA THR A 249 -12.14 -18.69 14.04
C THR A 249 -11.54 -19.60 12.96
N ALA A 250 -10.21 -19.64 12.84
CA ALA A 250 -9.52 -20.51 11.87
C ALA A 250 -9.80 -21.99 12.14
N VAL A 251 -9.77 -22.40 13.42
CA VAL A 251 -10.08 -23.76 13.86
C VAL A 251 -11.52 -24.15 13.54
N ARG A 252 -12.50 -23.31 13.87
CA ARG A 252 -13.92 -23.60 13.59
C ARG A 252 -14.23 -23.68 12.10
N ALA A 253 -13.50 -22.90 11.29
CA ALA A 253 -13.59 -22.95 9.83
C ALA A 253 -12.90 -24.18 9.22
N GLY A 254 -12.22 -25.01 10.03
CA GLY A 254 -11.48 -26.19 9.58
C GLY A 254 -10.24 -25.84 8.76
N ARG A 255 -9.69 -24.63 8.92
CA ARG A 255 -8.54 -24.14 8.16
C ARG A 255 -7.24 -24.46 8.89
N LEU A 256 -6.80 -25.71 8.74
CA LEU A 256 -5.55 -26.22 9.33
C LEU A 256 -4.33 -25.40 8.87
N ASP A 257 -4.29 -25.05 7.58
CA ASP A 257 -3.28 -24.19 6.96
C ASP A 257 -3.17 -22.82 7.67
N ILE A 258 -4.30 -22.13 7.85
CA ILE A 258 -4.32 -20.83 8.53
C ILE A 258 -3.98 -20.98 10.01
N SER A 259 -4.45 -22.04 10.67
CA SER A 259 -4.17 -22.31 12.09
C SER A 259 -2.67 -22.52 12.31
N ALA A 260 -2.02 -23.32 11.46
CA ALA A 260 -0.57 -23.50 11.47
C ALA A 260 0.18 -22.20 11.19
N ALA A 261 -0.29 -21.38 10.23
CA ALA A 261 0.33 -20.09 9.96
C ALA A 261 0.31 -19.15 11.16
N LEU A 262 -0.84 -19.05 11.85
CA LEU A 262 -1.00 -18.20 13.03
C LEU A 262 -0.08 -18.64 14.17
N VAL A 263 -0.01 -19.94 14.42
CA VAL A 263 0.84 -20.52 15.48
C VAL A 263 2.32 -20.31 15.21
N LEU A 264 2.74 -20.35 13.94
CA LEU A 264 4.12 -20.09 13.51
C LEU A 264 4.46 -18.60 13.34
N ALA A 265 3.52 -17.68 13.61
CA ALA A 265 3.75 -16.26 13.46
C ALA A 265 4.88 -15.76 14.37
N SER A 266 5.50 -14.63 13.98
CA SER A 266 6.53 -13.97 14.82
C SER A 266 5.96 -13.46 16.15
N ARG A 267 4.65 -13.14 16.17
CA ARG A 267 3.87 -12.83 17.37
C ARG A 267 2.76 -13.89 17.49
N PRO A 268 3.07 -15.08 18.05
CA PRO A 268 2.15 -16.21 18.08
C PRO A 268 1.04 -16.03 19.12
N PRO A 269 -0.07 -16.80 19.03
CA PRO A 269 -1.13 -16.83 20.02
C PRO A 269 -0.62 -17.15 21.44
N SER A 270 -1.23 -16.52 22.44
CA SER A 270 -0.96 -16.83 23.84
C SER A 270 -1.56 -18.18 24.23
N ARG A 271 -1.13 -18.70 25.38
CA ARG A 271 -1.66 -19.97 25.92
C ARG A 271 -3.18 -19.95 26.07
N ILE A 272 -3.75 -18.83 26.51
CA ILE A 272 -5.21 -18.70 26.68
C ILE A 272 -5.92 -18.89 25.34
N SER A 273 -5.41 -18.26 24.27
CA SER A 273 -5.92 -18.40 22.92
C SER A 273 -5.74 -19.83 22.37
N LEU A 274 -4.60 -20.46 22.65
CA LEU A 274 -4.31 -21.86 22.27
C LEU A 274 -5.27 -22.85 22.97
N ASP A 275 -5.51 -22.68 24.27
CA ASP A 275 -6.39 -23.55 25.06
C ASP A 275 -7.84 -23.44 24.59
N SER A 276 -8.30 -22.21 24.30
CA SER A 276 -9.63 -21.97 23.71
C SER A 276 -9.76 -22.63 22.34
N ALA A 277 -8.74 -22.47 21.49
CA ALA A 277 -8.70 -23.09 20.18
C ALA A 277 -8.68 -24.63 20.24
N ALA A 278 -7.97 -25.23 21.20
CA ALA A 278 -7.98 -26.68 21.42
C ALA A 278 -9.37 -27.18 21.84
N GLY A 279 -10.05 -26.45 22.72
CA GLY A 279 -11.45 -26.70 23.06
C GLY A 279 -12.37 -26.63 21.84
N ALA A 280 -12.18 -25.63 20.97
CA ALA A 280 -12.97 -25.49 19.74
C ALA A 280 -12.68 -26.62 18.73
N ALA A 281 -11.42 -27.05 18.60
CA ALA A 281 -11.02 -28.16 17.73
C ALA A 281 -11.66 -29.48 18.18
N TYR A 282 -11.64 -29.75 19.49
CA TYR A 282 -12.23 -30.97 20.06
C TYR A 282 -13.73 -31.08 19.78
N HIS A 283 -14.48 -29.99 19.93
CA HIS A 283 -15.93 -29.96 19.68
C HIS A 283 -16.28 -29.71 18.20
N SER A 284 -15.30 -29.66 17.31
CA SER A 284 -15.57 -29.42 15.88
C SER A 284 -16.08 -30.68 15.19
N ASN A 285 -17.27 -30.57 14.61
CA ASN A 285 -17.88 -31.60 13.77
C ASN A 285 -17.52 -31.44 12.28
N ASN A 286 -16.82 -30.36 11.93
CA ASN A 286 -16.42 -30.03 10.56
C ASN A 286 -15.09 -30.70 10.14
N LEU A 287 -14.35 -31.28 11.09
CA LEU A 287 -13.06 -31.93 10.85
C LEU A 287 -13.21 -33.45 10.84
N SER A 288 -12.47 -34.12 9.95
CA SER A 288 -12.22 -35.56 10.06
C SER A 288 -11.42 -35.90 11.32
N SER A 289 -11.36 -37.19 11.69
CA SER A 289 -10.55 -37.61 12.86
C SER A 289 -9.08 -37.24 12.68
N GLU A 290 -8.51 -37.52 11.51
CA GLU A 290 -7.09 -37.26 11.22
C GLU A 290 -6.77 -35.76 11.24
N GLU A 291 -7.65 -34.92 10.68
CA GLU A 291 -7.49 -33.46 10.71
C GLU A 291 -7.60 -32.90 12.13
N ARG A 292 -8.54 -33.43 12.93
CA ARG A 292 -8.69 -33.04 14.34
C ARG A 292 -7.45 -33.40 15.14
N ASP A 293 -6.94 -34.61 14.97
CA ASP A 293 -5.74 -35.10 15.66
C ASP A 293 -4.51 -34.27 15.27
N SER A 294 -4.33 -34.00 13.98
CA SER A 294 -3.24 -33.15 13.47
C SER A 294 -3.31 -31.72 14.01
N LEU A 295 -4.53 -31.16 14.11
CA LEU A 295 -4.75 -29.81 14.64
C LEU A 295 -4.51 -29.74 16.15
N LEU A 296 -4.97 -30.74 16.91
CA LEU A 296 -4.71 -30.84 18.33
C LEU A 296 -3.21 -31.04 18.62
N GLU A 297 -2.53 -31.87 17.84
CA GLU A 297 -1.08 -32.07 17.92
C GLU A 297 -0.32 -30.76 17.65
N LEU A 298 -0.75 -29.99 16.63
CA LEU A 298 -0.20 -28.68 16.32
C LEU A 298 -0.35 -27.71 17.51
N LEU A 299 -1.54 -27.62 18.10
CA LEU A 299 -1.81 -26.75 19.25
C LEU A 299 -1.04 -27.17 20.50
N LEU A 300 -0.90 -28.48 20.72
CA LEU A 300 -0.06 -29.06 21.78
C LEU A 300 1.42 -28.70 21.61
N CYS A 301 1.95 -28.85 20.41
CA CYS A 301 3.34 -28.47 20.09
C CYS A 301 3.56 -26.96 20.25
N ALA A 302 2.51 -26.14 20.06
CA ALA A 302 2.53 -24.70 20.30
C ALA A 302 2.48 -24.33 21.79
N GLY A 303 2.14 -25.27 22.67
CA GLY A 303 2.08 -25.07 24.11
C GLY A 303 0.68 -24.91 24.70
N ALA A 304 -0.37 -25.38 24.00
CA ALA A 304 -1.70 -25.55 24.59
C ALA A 304 -1.66 -26.55 25.76
N ASN A 305 -2.40 -26.28 26.83
CA ASN A 305 -2.47 -27.14 28.02
C ASN A 305 -3.85 -27.05 28.71
N GLY A 306 -4.11 -27.93 29.67
CA GLY A 306 -5.31 -27.88 30.52
C GLY A 306 -6.33 -28.98 30.23
N ASP A 307 -7.47 -28.93 30.93
CA ASP A 307 -8.44 -30.03 30.97
C ASP A 307 -9.04 -30.38 29.60
N CYS A 308 -9.22 -29.38 28.72
CA CYS A 308 -9.72 -29.58 27.36
C CYS A 308 -8.76 -30.44 26.53
N VAL A 309 -7.46 -30.16 26.67
CA VAL A 309 -6.37 -30.89 26.02
C VAL A 309 -6.21 -32.28 26.64
N ALA A 310 -6.28 -32.38 27.98
CA ALA A 310 -6.23 -33.65 28.69
C ALA A 310 -7.38 -34.59 28.27
N ARG A 311 -8.59 -34.06 28.07
CA ARG A 311 -9.73 -34.83 27.55
C ARG A 311 -9.59 -35.22 26.09
N ALA A 312 -8.96 -34.37 25.28
CA ALA A 312 -8.68 -34.67 23.88
C ALA A 312 -7.65 -35.79 23.68
N LEU A 313 -6.83 -36.06 24.70
CA LEU A 313 -5.81 -37.12 24.70
C LEU A 313 -6.29 -38.44 25.34
N LEU A 314 -7.53 -38.51 25.82
CA LEU A 314 -8.11 -39.75 26.35
C LEU A 314 -8.81 -40.52 25.21
N PRO A 315 -8.52 -41.83 25.05
CA PRO A 315 -9.06 -42.67 23.98
C PRO A 315 -10.57 -42.97 24.12
#